data_AF-A0A7C6E0X5-F1
#
_entry.id   AF-A0A7C6E0X5-F1
#
_cell.length_a   1.000
_cell.length_b   1.000
_cell.length_c   1.000
_cell.angle_alpha   90.00
_cell.angle_beta   90.00
_cell.angle_gamma   90.00
#
_symmetry.space_group_name_H-M   'P 1'
#
loop_
_entity.id
_entity.type
_entity.pdbx_description
1 polymer ?
#
loop_
_entity_poly.entity_id
_entity_poly.type
_entity_poly.pdbx_seq_one_letter_code
_entity_poly.pdbx_strand_id
1 'polypeptide(L)'
;MEEWQEKILELVRNNQVEDAVSRAEEIAEETGMHDDVARFLIGVGAGTSCRDERPAIMLLEKAETIAKTNEVKELARKVLVMTRS
;
A
#
# COMPACT_ATOMS: atom_id res chain seq x y z
N MET A 1 -11.31 11.94 2.56
CA MET A 1 -10.73 10.68 2.06
C MET A 1 -11.16 10.59 0.60
N GLU A 2 -10.22 10.34 -0.30
CA GLU A 2 -10.53 10.23 -1.74
C GLU A 2 -11.25 8.90 -2.02
N GLU A 3 -12.09 8.85 -3.06
CA GLU A 3 -12.92 7.67 -3.36
C GLU A 3 -12.07 6.40 -3.57
N TRP A 4 -10.91 6.54 -4.21
CA TRP A 4 -10.01 5.43 -4.46
C TRP A 4 -9.32 4.91 -3.18
N GLN A 5 -9.06 5.81 -2.21
CA GLN A 5 -8.51 5.45 -0.91
C GLN A 5 -9.50 4.61 -0.11
N GLU A 6 -10.78 5.00 -0.15
CA GLU A 6 -11.87 4.26 0.51
C GLU A 6 -12.02 2.85 -0.08
N LYS A 7 -11.99 2.72 -1.42
CA LYS A 7 -12.04 1.42 -2.11
C LYS A 7 -10.90 0.48 -1.69
N ILE A 8 -9.67 0.97 -1.63
CA ILE A 8 -8.52 0.16 -1.18
C ILE A 8 -8.70 -0.25 0.29
N LEU A 9 -9.15 0.66 1.16
CA LEU A 9 -9.39 0.36 2.57
C LEU A 9 -10.49 -0.67 2.77
N GLU A 10 -11.57 -0.61 1.97
CA GLU A 10 -12.65 -1.60 2.01
C GLU A 10 -12.12 -2.99 1.69
N LEU A 11 -11.34 -3.13 0.62
CA LEU A 11 -10.70 -4.40 0.24
C LEU A 11 -9.79 -4.93 1.36
N VAL A 12 -8.95 -4.07 1.95
CA VAL A 12 -8.09 -4.46 3.07
C VAL A 12 -8.89 -4.88 4.30
N ARG A 13 -9.98 -4.16 4.63
CA ARG A 13 -10.87 -4.49 5.76
C ARG A 13 -11.62 -5.82 5.56
N ASN A 14 -11.90 -6.16 4.31
CA ASN A 14 -12.53 -7.43 3.93
C ASN A 14 -11.52 -8.58 3.76
N ASN A 15 -10.25 -8.38 4.17
CA ASN A 15 -9.14 -9.33 3.99
C ASN A 15 -8.82 -9.66 2.51
N GLN A 16 -9.24 -8.81 1.57
CA GLN A 16 -8.98 -8.94 0.14
C GLN A 16 -7.72 -8.14 -0.25
N VAL A 17 -6.59 -8.45 0.37
CA VAL A 17 -5.36 -7.65 0.19
C VAL A 17 -4.74 -7.82 -1.21
N GLU A 18 -4.91 -8.99 -1.83
CA GLU A 18 -4.50 -9.21 -3.23
C GLU A 18 -5.27 -8.32 -4.21
N ASP A 19 -6.57 -8.18 -4.00
CA ASP A 19 -7.41 -7.26 -4.78
C ASP A 19 -7.01 -5.81 -4.49
N ALA A 20 -6.70 -5.47 -3.22
CA ALA A 20 -6.29 -4.13 -2.83
C ALA A 20 -4.99 -3.69 -3.50
N VAL A 21 -3.97 -4.56 -3.54
CA VAL A 21 -2.69 -4.25 -4.21
C VAL A 21 -2.85 -4.13 -5.73
N SER A 22 -3.69 -4.97 -6.33
CA SER A 22 -3.98 -4.91 -7.78
C SER A 22 -4.72 -3.61 -8.12
N ARG A 23 -5.74 -3.25 -7.33
CA ARG A 23 -6.49 -2.03 -7.53
C ARG A 23 -5.64 -0.78 -7.33
N ALA A 24 -4.73 -0.79 -6.36
CA ALA A 24 -3.78 0.30 -6.15
C ALA A 24 -2.87 0.50 -7.37
N GLU A 25 -2.36 -0.58 -7.96
CA GLU A 25 -1.56 -0.52 -9.18
C GLU A 25 -2.35 0.07 -10.35
N GLU A 26 -3.58 -0.39 -10.57
CA GLU A 26 -4.47 0.19 -11.58
C GLU A 26 -4.69 1.69 -11.38
N ILE A 27 -5.02 2.13 -10.16
CA ILE A 27 -5.23 3.55 -9.85
C ILE A 27 -3.95 4.35 -10.13
N ALA A 28 -2.79 3.83 -9.75
CA ALA A 28 -1.51 4.50 -9.97
C ALA A 28 -1.21 4.70 -11.46
N GLU A 29 -1.48 3.69 -12.30
CA GLU A 29 -1.29 3.77 -13.75
C GLU A 29 -2.37 4.65 -14.43
N GLU A 30 -3.63 4.56 -14.02
CA GLU A 30 -4.75 5.36 -14.58
C GLU A 30 -4.61 6.86 -14.29
N THR A 31 -4.11 7.21 -13.11
CA THR A 31 -4.05 8.61 -12.64
C THR A 31 -2.66 9.22 -12.73
N GLY A 32 -1.62 8.39 -12.89
CA GLY A 32 -0.22 8.80 -12.77
C GLY A 32 0.22 9.12 -11.33
N MET A 33 -0.64 8.91 -10.33
CA MET A 33 -0.39 9.26 -8.91
C MET A 33 0.40 8.17 -8.16
N HIS A 34 1.45 7.64 -8.78
CA HIS A 34 2.20 6.49 -8.25
C HIS A 34 2.70 6.69 -6.81
N ASP A 35 3.31 7.84 -6.52
CA ASP A 35 3.88 8.09 -5.20
C ASP A 35 2.82 8.34 -4.13
N ASP A 36 1.67 8.92 -4.49
CA ASP A 36 0.57 9.15 -3.54
C ASP A 36 -0.15 7.84 -3.21
N VAL A 37 -0.36 6.98 -4.22
CA VAL A 37 -0.86 5.62 -4.00
C VAL A 37 0.12 4.81 -3.15
N ALA A 38 1.43 4.87 -3.45
CA ALA A 38 2.44 4.17 -2.66
C ALA A 38 2.48 4.67 -1.21
N ARG A 39 2.46 5.99 -0.97
CA ARG A 39 2.38 6.55 0.39
C ARG A 39 1.13 6.09 1.13
N PHE A 40 0.00 6.01 0.44
CA PHE A 40 -1.23 5.50 1.02
C PHE A 40 -1.10 4.03 1.43
N LEU A 41 -0.62 3.17 0.54
CA LEU A 41 -0.36 1.75 0.83
C LEU A 41 0.60 1.58 2.01
N ILE A 42 1.64 2.42 2.11
CA ILE A 42 2.55 2.45 3.26
C ILE A 42 1.77 2.76 4.54
N GLY A 43 0.91 3.78 4.53
CA GLY A 43 0.09 4.13 5.69
C GLY A 43 -0.87 3.02 6.11
N VAL A 44 -1.47 2.31 5.14
CA VAL A 44 -2.37 1.19 5.42
C VAL A 44 -1.62 -0.01 5.98
N GLY A 45 -0.47 -0.38 5.39
CA GLY A 45 0.35 -1.51 5.83
C GLY A 45 1.12 -1.25 7.14
N ALA A 46 1.54 -0.01 7.39
CA ALA A 46 2.12 0.42 8.67
C ALA A 46 1.08 0.52 9.79
N GLY A 47 -0.18 0.79 9.42
CA GLY A 47 -1.28 0.98 10.34
C GLY A 47 -1.91 -0.34 10.80
N THR A 48 -2.65 -0.26 11.91
CA THR A 48 -3.41 -1.36 12.55
C THR A 48 -4.53 -1.97 11.66
N SER A 49 -4.63 -1.56 10.39
CA SER A 49 -5.66 -2.05 9.47
C SER A 49 -5.38 -3.47 9.01
N CYS A 50 -4.11 -3.88 8.98
CA CYS A 50 -3.73 -5.27 8.80
C CYS A 50 -3.70 -5.95 10.17
N ARG A 51 -4.63 -6.90 10.39
CA ARG A 51 -4.65 -7.73 11.61
C ARG A 51 -3.47 -8.69 11.68
N ASP A 52 -2.86 -8.98 10.53
CA ASP A 52 -1.78 -9.92 10.35
C ASP A 52 -0.60 -9.27 9.64
N GLU A 53 0.60 -9.79 9.91
CA GLU A 53 1.88 -9.32 9.35
C GLU A 53 1.94 -9.51 7.81
N ARG A 54 1.44 -10.65 7.31
CA ARG A 54 1.55 -11.01 5.88
C ARG A 54 0.78 -10.05 4.95
N PRO A 55 -0.48 -9.69 5.23
CA PRO A 55 -1.18 -8.63 4.49
C PRO A 55 -0.47 -7.28 4.52
N ALA A 56 0.11 -6.89 5.66
CA ALA A 56 0.88 -5.66 5.78
C ALA A 56 2.12 -5.68 4.87
N ILE A 57 2.87 -6.79 4.89
CA ILE A 57 4.04 -7.00 4.03
C ILE A 57 3.68 -6.85 2.55
N MET A 58 2.56 -7.45 2.10
CA MET A 58 2.15 -7.36 0.69
C MET A 58 1.85 -5.93 0.25
N LEU A 59 1.17 -5.15 1.09
CA LEU A 59 0.90 -3.74 0.80
C LEU A 59 2.20 -2.92 0.72
N LEU A 60 3.15 -3.18 1.61
CA LEU A 60 4.43 -2.48 1.67
C LEU A 60 5.35 -2.83 0.49
N GLU A 61 5.42 -4.11 0.10
CA GLU A 61 6.16 -4.55 -1.10
C GLU A 61 5.55 -3.94 -2.38
N LYS A 62 4.22 -3.89 -2.47
CA LYS A 62 3.55 -3.24 -3.59
C LYS A 62 3.81 -1.73 -3.60
N ALA A 63 3.80 -1.07 -2.45
CA ALA A 63 4.11 0.35 -2.35
C ALA A 63 5.53 0.66 -2.86
N GLU A 64 6.53 -0.15 -2.49
CA GLU A 64 7.89 -0.02 -3.01
C GLU A 64 7.94 -0.14 -4.54
N THR A 65 7.16 -1.07 -5.09
CA THR A 65 7.13 -1.35 -6.53
C THR A 65 6.47 -0.22 -7.34
N ILE A 66 5.33 0.30 -6.85
CA ILE A 66 4.57 1.34 -7.55
C ILE A 66 5.31 2.69 -7.49
N ALA A 67 5.95 3.00 -6.36
CA ALA A 67 6.65 4.26 -6.15
C ALA A 67 7.64 4.57 -7.29
N LYS A 68 7.64 5.82 -7.76
CA LYS A 68 8.59 6.29 -8.78
C LYS A 68 9.78 6.98 -8.16
N THR A 69 9.60 7.67 -7.03
CA THR A 69 10.70 8.37 -6.34
C THR A 69 11.45 7.47 -5.35
N ASN A 70 12.75 7.73 -5.19
CA ASN A 70 13.58 7.00 -4.24
C ASN A 70 13.16 7.24 -2.79
N GLU A 71 12.68 8.44 -2.47
CA GLU A 71 12.20 8.78 -1.12
C GLU A 71 11.07 7.83 -0.68
N VAL A 72 10.06 7.63 -1.53
CA VAL A 72 8.91 6.77 -1.20
C VAL A 72 9.31 5.28 -1.19
N LYS A 73 10.21 4.87 -2.09
CA LYS A 73 10.79 3.51 -2.07
C LYS A 73 11.52 3.22 -0.77
N GLU A 74 12.37 4.13 -0.31
CA GLU A 74 13.09 3.98 0.95
C GLU A 74 12.14 3.96 2.15
N LEU A 75 11.09 4.78 2.12
CA LEU A 75 10.06 4.76 3.15
C LEU A 75 9.38 3.39 3.22
N ALA A 76 8.96 2.82 2.09
CA ALA A 76 8.36 1.49 2.03
C ALA A 76 9.31 0.42 2.59
N ARG A 77 10.58 0.42 2.19
CA ARG A 77 11.60 -0.53 2.70
C ARG A 77 11.78 -0.42 4.22
N LYS A 78 11.87 0.81 4.75
CA LYS A 78 12.06 1.03 6.20
C LYS A 78 10.90 0.44 6.99
N VAL A 79 9.67 0.71 6.54
CA VAL A 79 8.47 0.17 7.19
C VAL A 79 8.42 -1.35 7.06
N LEU A 80 8.73 -1.90 5.88
CA LEU A 80 8.78 -3.35 5.65
C LEU A 80 9.73 -4.06 6.61
N VAL A 81 10.91 -3.49 6.87
CA VAL A 81 11.87 -4.04 7.84
C VAL A 81 11.28 -4.02 9.26
N MET A 82 10.63 -2.94 9.66
CA MET A 82 10.00 -2.84 10.98
C MET A 82 8.81 -3.81 11.15
N THR A 83 8.05 -4.08 10.08
CA THR A 83 6.90 -5.00 10.11
C THR A 83 7.35 -6.47 10.22
N ARG A 84 8.51 -6.82 9.68
CA ARG A 84 9.07 -8.20 9.70
C ARG A 84 9.77 -8.60 11.00
N SER A 85 9.72 -7.74 12.03
CA SER A 85 10.47 -7.85 13.29
C SER A 85 9.62 -8.45 14.39
#